data_AF-A0A7W9UYK4-F1
#
_entry.id   AF-A0A7W9UYK4-F1
#
_cell.length_a   1.000
_cell.length_b   1.000
_cell.length_c   1.000
_cell.angle_alpha   90.00
_cell.angle_beta   90.00
_cell.angle_gamma   90.00
#
_symmetry.space_group_name_H-M   'P 1'
#
loop_
_entity.id
_entity.type
_entity.pdbx_description
1 polymer ?
#
loop_
_entity_poly.entity_id
_entity_poly.type
_entity_poly.pdbx_seq_one_letter_code
_entity_poly.pdbx_strand_id
1 'polypeptide(L)' 'MVTVEDIGKRVEDDEGRVGILRDVIPDYEDPAELPWRRRKQPIAFLGPEQGGREWLVPPGHVERLETQA' A
#
# COMPACT_ATOMS: atom_id res chain seq x y z
N MET A 1 6.48 9.01 -0.34
CA MET A 1 6.69 7.55 -0.19
C MET A 1 6.40 7.19 1.26
N VAL A 2 5.38 6.37 1.47
CA VAL A 2 5.02 5.88 2.81
C VAL A 2 6.02 4.85 3.33
N THR A 3 6.13 4.76 4.65
CA THR A 3 7.01 3.83 5.35
C THR A 3 6.24 3.03 6.39
N VAL A 4 6.93 2.10 7.07
CA VAL A 4 6.37 1.35 8.20
C VAL A 4 5.89 2.26 9.35
N GLU A 5 6.42 3.48 9.46
CA GLU A 5 6.01 4.46 10.48
C GLU A 5 4.62 5.04 10.20
N ASP A 6 4.13 4.90 8.97
CA ASP A 6 2.83 5.38 8.54
C ASP A 6 1.73 4.30 8.66
N ILE A 7 2.05 3.10 9.17
CA ILE A 7 1.06 2.04 9.37
C ILE A 7 -0.05 2.53 10.31
N GLY A 8 -1.30 2.26 9.92
CA GLY A 8 -2.50 2.73 10.60
C GLY A 8 -2.90 4.18 10.26
N LYS A 9 -2.11 4.89 9.45
CA LYS A 9 -2.46 6.24 8.96
C LYS A 9 -3.32 6.16 7.71
N ARG A 10 -4.09 7.23 7.51
CA ARG A 10 -4.88 7.46 6.31
C ARG A 10 -3.95 7.86 5.16
N VAL A 11 -4.14 7.23 4.01
CA VAL A 11 -3.30 7.39 2.82
C VAL A 11 -4.17 7.46 1.57
N GLU A 12 -3.66 8.10 0.54
CA GLU A 12 -4.24 8.16 -0.80
C GLU A 12 -3.23 7.61 -1.80
N ASP A 13 -3.69 6.86 -2.79
CA ASP A 13 -2.86 6.44 -3.92
C ASP A 13 -3.05 7.32 -5.16
N ASP A 14 -2.20 7.14 -6.17
CA ASP A 14 -2.26 7.89 -7.43
C ASP A 14 -3.59 7.74 -8.22
N GLU A 15 -4.40 6.72 -7.91
CA GLU A 15 -5.74 6.53 -8.48
C GLU A 15 -6.83 7.30 -7.70
N GLY A 16 -6.43 8.06 -6.66
CA GLY A 16 -7.33 8.82 -5.79
C GLY A 16 -8.10 7.94 -4.80
N ARG A 17 -7.68 6.68 -4.59
CA ARG A 17 -8.32 5.80 -3.63
C ARG A 17 -7.77 6.07 -2.24
N VAL A 18 -8.67 6.30 -1.29
CA VAL A 18 -8.31 6.57 0.10
C VAL A 18 -8.53 5.34 0.97
N GLY A 19 -7.54 5.04 1.80
CA GLY A 19 -7.58 3.92 2.73
C GLY A 19 -6.66 4.11 3.92
N ILE A 20 -6.49 3.05 4.69
CA ILE A 20 -5.54 2.95 5.80
C ILE A 20 -4.37 2.09 5.36
N LEU A 21 -3.14 2.55 5.59
CA LEU A 21 -1.96 1.74 5.37
C LEU A 21 -1.93 0.61 6.39
N ARG A 22 -1.93 -0.64 5.92
CA ARG A 22 -1.96 -1.85 6.76
C ARG A 22 -0.56 -2.42 6.95
N ASP A 23 0.26 -2.39 5.91
CA ASP A 23 1.64 -2.86 5.96
C ASP A 23 2.50 -2.27 4.83
N VAL A 24 3.82 -2.33 4.98
CA VAL A 24 4.80 -2.05 3.92
C VAL A 24 5.77 -3.23 3.85
N ILE A 25 5.61 -4.05 2.81
CA ILE A 25 6.37 -5.30 2.61
C ILE A 25 7.55 -4.98 1.67
N PRO A 26 8.81 -5.03 2.13
CA PRO A 26 9.95 -4.56 1.35
C PRO A 26 10.32 -5.49 0.17
N ASP A 27 9.99 -6.78 0.29
CA ASP A 27 10.40 -7.81 -0.66
C ASP A 27 9.22 -8.67 -1.13
N TYR A 28 8.07 -8.06 -1.37
CA TYR A 28 6.89 -8.74 -1.89
C TYR A 28 7.16 -9.36 -3.27
N GLU A 29 6.69 -10.60 -3.46
CA GLU A 29 6.70 -11.31 -4.74
C GLU A 29 5.27 -11.58 -5.16
N ASP A 30 4.88 -11.14 -6.36
CA ASP A 30 3.51 -11.33 -6.86
C ASP A 30 3.22 -12.82 -7.12
N PRO A 31 2.33 -13.47 -6.36
CA PRO A 31 2.01 -14.88 -6.58
C PRO A 31 1.27 -15.12 -7.90
N ALA A 32 0.63 -14.10 -8.49
CA ALA A 32 -0.01 -14.20 -9.79
C ALA A 32 1.00 -14.26 -10.95
N GLU A 33 2.23 -13.79 -10.74
CA GLU A 33 3.30 -13.96 -11.72
C GLU A 33 3.87 -15.38 -11.72
N LEU A 34 4.37 -15.81 -12.87
CA LEU A 34 5.06 -17.10 -13.03
C LEU A 34 6.31 -17.14 -12.13
N PRO A 35 6.63 -18.28 -11.49
CA PRO A 35 7.72 -18.36 -10.52
C PRO A 35 9.07 -17.84 -11.02
N TRP A 36 9.39 -18.02 -12.30
CA TRP A 36 10.65 -17.55 -12.91
C TRP A 36 10.62 -16.08 -13.35
N ARG A 37 9.47 -15.41 -13.22
CA ARG A 37 9.28 -13.98 -13.53
C ARG A 37 9.07 -13.12 -12.29
N ARG A 38 8.66 -13.73 -11.17
CA ARG A 38 8.50 -13.04 -9.88
C ARG A 38 9.77 -12.27 -9.53
N ARG A 39 9.59 -11.02 -9.15
CA ARG A 39 10.66 -10.16 -8.65
C ARG A 39 10.22 -9.58 -7.32
N LYS A 40 11.15 -9.58 -6.37
CA LYS A 40 10.99 -8.88 -5.10
C LYS A 40 10.88 -7.39 -5.37
N GLN A 41 9.82 -6.78 -4.86
CA GLN A 41 9.61 -5.35 -4.93
C GLN A 41 8.91 -4.86 -3.65
N PRO A 42 9.18 -3.61 -3.22
CA PRO A 42 8.47 -3.03 -2.10
C PRO A 42 7.00 -2.79 -2.48
N ILE A 43 6.08 -3.20 -1.62
CA ILE A 43 4.64 -2.99 -1.80
C ILE A 43 4.02 -2.44 -0.52
N ALA A 44 3.11 -1.48 -0.66
CA ALA A 44 2.23 -1.00 0.38
C ALA A 44 0.91 -1.77 0.29
N PHE A 45 0.44 -2.29 1.43
CA PHE A 45 -0.84 -2.97 1.55
C PHE A 45 -1.87 -2.04 2.18
N LEU A 46 -2.94 -1.75 1.45
CA LEU A 46 -3.95 -0.76 1.82
C LEU A 46 -5.29 -1.44 2.06
N GLY A 47 -5.98 -1.00 3.12
CA GLY A 47 -7.35 -1.42 3.43
C GLY A 47 -8.30 -0.22 3.41
N PRO A 48 -9.55 -0.38 2.91
CA PRO A 48 -10.53 0.70 2.91
C PRO A 48 -11.03 1.05 4.32
N GLU A 49 -11.31 2.32 4.59
CA GLU A 49 -11.77 2.80 5.91
C GLU A 49 -13.14 2.23 6.32
N GLN A 50 -14.03 1.98 5.36
CA GLN A 50 -15.43 1.58 5.60
C GLN A 50 -15.72 0.13 5.18
N GLY A 51 -14.67 -0.71 5.10
CA GLY A 51 -14.76 -2.06 4.54
C GLY A 51 -14.79 -2.05 3.01
N GLY A 52 -14.48 -3.20 2.42
CA GLY A 52 -14.30 -3.34 0.97
C GLY A 52 -13.08 -4.18 0.63
N ARG A 53 -12.66 -4.11 -0.63
CA ARG A 53 -11.52 -4.88 -1.14
C ARG A 53 -10.22 -4.18 -0.80
N GLU A 54 -9.31 -4.90 -0.16
CA GLU A 54 -7.93 -4.47 0.07
C GLU A 54 -7.14 -4.49 -1.25
N TRP A 55 -6.11 -3.63 -1.35
CA TRP A 55 -5.31 -3.52 -2.56
C TRP A 55 -3.82 -3.27 -2.27
N LEU A 56 -2.99 -3.54 -3.27
CA LEU A 56 -1.54 -3.46 -3.22
C LEU A 56 -1.06 -2.39 -4.19
N VAL A 57 -0.18 -1.51 -3.73
CA VAL A 57 0.36 -0.39 -4.52
C VAL A 57 1.84 -0.21 -4.20
N PRO A 58 2.72 0.17 -5.13
CA PRO A 58 4.09 0.50 -4.78
C PRO A 58 4.12 1.70 -3.79
N PRO A 59 4.95 1.68 -2.72
CA PRO A 59 4.90 2.71 -1.67
C PRO A 59 5.23 4.14 -2.15
N GLY A 60 5.88 4.26 -3.31
CA GLY A 60 6.17 5.54 -3.96
C GLY A 60 4.93 6.23 -4.56
N HIS A 61 3.86 5.47 -4.81
CA HIS A 61 2.59 5.92 -5.40
C HIS A 61 1.50 6.10 -4.32
N VAL A 62 1.94 6.28 -3.07
CA VAL A 62 1.07 6.41 -1.91
C VAL A 62 1.56 7.61 -1.09
N GLU A 63 0.62 8.48 -0.77
CA GLU A 63 0.85 9.68 0.02
C GLU A 63 0.06 9.62 1.32
N ARG A 64 0.67 10.10 2.41
CA ARG A 64 0.01 10.20 3.70
C ARG A 64 -0.91 11.40 3.71
N LEU A 65 -2.17 11.17 4.07
CA LEU A 65 -3.11 12.25 4.34
C LEU A 65 -2.94 12.70 5.78
N GLU A 66 -2.52 13.95 5.98
CA GLU A 66 -2.53 14.55 7.31
C GLU A 66 -3.98 14.75 7.77
N THR A 67 -4.34 14.16 8.90
CA THR A 67 -5.57 14.55 9.58
C THR A 67 -5.35 15.97 10.12
N GLN A 68 -5.95 16.97 9.49
CA GLN A 68 -6.02 18.31 10.09
C GLN A 68 -6.77 18.18 11.42
N ALA A 69 -6.13 18.64 12.49
CA ALA A 69 -6.68 18.70 13.84
C ALA A 69 -7.65 19.87 14.00
#